data_AF-A0A973MSR7-F1
#
_entry.id   AF-A0A973MSR7-F1
#
_cell.length_a   1.000
_cell.length_b   1.000
_cell.length_c   1.000
_cell.angle_alpha   90.00
_cell.angle_beta   90.00
_cell.angle_gamma   90.00
#
_symmetry.space_group_name_H-M   'P 1'
#
loop_
_entity.id
_entity.type
_entity.pdbx_description
1 polymer ?
#
loop_
_entity_poly.entity_id
_entity_poly.type
_entity_poly.pdbx_seq_one_letter_code
_entity_poly.pdbx_strand_id
1 'polypeptide(L)'
;MGARLRNIQARAAEHGRLRTGYTDGKRPVRSATWVVTSHSEEHVRAAAELWGGEPEKWTPLNSTIVQWRVITKASSIEALITPGDPLNQYNEMWSAGGCQRRCDGETELLSRQPCLCAARFGEDWHLQKKGTVCSTTSRLNVMLPDLSGMGMWRAETHSFYAAGEWGGMVDMVLAGTDGKGFVPVNLRIEPRQVIREGKTKKFPVVVVELRGVTPRQALAGPMNAATALDPAASSRAVAAIEAPRPDYLADAEGALTSDDVRDVWRKARTAGHVDPKGRDELSKKLMAIAERKDAEARDEESGSGNEEPDDEGVYDVEFVDEAPAERQGWPAAAAPGSGARR
;
A
#
# COMPACT_ATOMS: atom_id res chain seq x y z
N MET A 1 -4.59 -19.03 -24.62
CA MET A 1 -3.69 -17.92 -25.02
C MET A 1 -3.20 -18.17 -26.45
N GLY A 2 -3.33 -17.19 -27.35
CA GLY A 2 -2.91 -17.35 -28.75
C GLY A 2 -1.39 -17.52 -28.91
N ALA A 3 -0.97 -18.10 -30.04
CA ALA A 3 0.45 -18.26 -30.36
C ALA A 3 1.13 -16.89 -30.51
N ARG A 4 2.29 -16.72 -29.88
CA ARG A 4 3.13 -15.52 -29.95
C ARG A 4 4.55 -15.93 -30.33
N LEU A 5 5.29 -15.01 -30.94
CA LEU A 5 6.72 -15.19 -31.22
C LEU A 5 7.48 -15.38 -29.91
N ARG A 6 8.16 -16.53 -29.76
CA ARG A 6 8.92 -16.88 -28.55
C ARG A 6 10.35 -16.35 -28.55
N ASN A 7 10.88 -16.01 -29.72
CA ASN A 7 12.23 -15.50 -29.92
C ASN A 7 12.31 -13.96 -29.84
N ILE A 8 11.21 -13.28 -29.54
CA ILE A 8 11.13 -11.82 -29.42
C ILE A 8 10.51 -11.48 -28.07
N GLN A 9 11.15 -10.57 -27.33
CA GLN A 9 10.57 -10.03 -26.11
C GLN A 9 9.32 -9.20 -26.45
N ALA A 10 8.16 -9.61 -25.96
CA ALA A 10 6.94 -8.81 -26.08
C ALA A 10 7.10 -7.47 -25.36
N ARG A 11 6.72 -6.38 -26.01
CA ARG A 11 6.77 -5.03 -25.45
C ARG A 11 5.49 -4.28 -25.83
N ALA A 12 4.91 -3.60 -24.86
CA ALA A 12 3.85 -2.63 -25.12
C ALA A 12 4.42 -1.38 -25.78
N ALA A 13 3.58 -0.64 -26.50
CA ALA A 13 3.99 0.59 -27.17
C ALA A 13 4.40 1.67 -26.15
N GLU A 14 5.53 2.36 -26.40
CA GLU A 14 5.96 3.51 -25.61
C GLU A 14 5.10 4.72 -26.02
N HIS A 15 4.20 5.17 -25.14
CA HIS A 15 3.37 6.36 -25.36
C HIS A 15 4.15 7.66 -25.13
N GLY A 16 5.16 7.62 -24.25
CA GLY A 16 6.00 8.77 -23.99
C GLY A 16 7.03 8.53 -22.90
N ARG A 17 7.66 9.62 -22.46
CA ARG A 17 8.71 9.61 -21.44
C ARG A 17 8.44 10.61 -20.35
N LEU A 18 8.77 10.21 -19.12
CA LEU A 18 8.76 11.02 -17.93
C LEU A 18 10.20 11.42 -17.61
N ARG A 19 10.49 12.72 -17.60
CA ARG A 19 11.85 13.26 -17.43
C ARG A 19 11.91 14.17 -16.21
N THR A 20 13.07 14.21 -15.56
CA THR A 20 13.37 15.07 -14.40
C THR A 20 14.13 16.35 -14.78
N GLY A 21 14.15 16.69 -16.06
CA GLY A 21 14.85 17.84 -16.59
C GLY A 21 14.54 18.08 -18.06
N TYR A 22 14.86 19.28 -18.51
CA TYR A 22 14.64 19.75 -19.88
C TYR A 22 15.88 20.49 -20.39
N THR A 23 15.89 20.79 -21.68
CA THR A 23 16.94 21.60 -22.29
C THR A 23 16.40 23.00 -22.54
N ASP A 24 17.10 24.01 -22.01
CA ASP A 24 16.91 25.41 -22.34
C ASP A 24 18.00 25.81 -23.35
N GLY A 25 17.63 25.91 -24.62
CA GLY A 25 18.56 25.94 -25.74
C GLY A 25 19.50 24.72 -25.73
N LYS A 26 20.80 24.96 -25.59
CA LYS A 26 21.83 23.90 -25.49
C LYS A 26 22.18 23.52 -24.04
N ARG A 27 21.56 24.16 -23.04
CA ARG A 27 21.90 23.95 -21.62
C ARG A 27 20.91 22.97 -20.99
N PRO A 28 21.38 21.87 -20.37
CA PRO A 28 20.51 20.99 -19.60
C PRO A 28 20.13 21.68 -18.27
N VAL A 29 18.82 21.72 -17.99
CA VAL A 29 18.22 22.30 -16.79
C VAL A 29 17.51 21.19 -16.01
N ARG A 30 17.71 21.17 -14.69
CA ARG A 30 17.00 20.25 -13.79
C ARG A 30 15.60 20.80 -13.52
N SER A 31 14.60 19.93 -13.55
CA SER A 31 13.23 20.29 -13.20
C SER A 31 12.90 19.84 -11.79
N ALA A 32 12.15 20.66 -11.05
CA ALA A 32 11.57 20.27 -9.77
C ALA A 32 10.27 19.45 -9.95
N THR A 33 9.65 19.57 -11.12
CA THR A 33 8.41 18.89 -11.51
C THR A 33 8.65 17.99 -12.73
N TRP A 34 7.67 17.16 -13.04
CA TRP A 34 7.79 16.24 -14.17
C TRP A 34 7.77 16.96 -15.52
N VAL A 35 8.61 16.49 -16.43
CA VAL A 35 8.56 16.88 -17.84
C VAL A 35 8.06 15.69 -18.63
N VAL A 36 6.85 15.80 -19.15
CA VAL A 36 6.17 14.75 -19.92
C VAL A 36 6.40 15.02 -21.40
N THR A 37 6.88 14.01 -22.14
CA THR A 37 7.16 14.12 -23.58
C THR A 37 6.53 12.96 -24.34
N SER A 38 5.93 13.23 -25.50
CA SER A 38 5.26 12.22 -26.35
C SER A 38 5.26 12.67 -27.82
N HIS A 39 5.09 11.73 -28.75
CA HIS A 39 4.83 12.06 -30.16
C HIS A 39 3.37 12.50 -30.38
N SER A 40 2.46 12.04 -29.52
CA SER A 40 1.04 12.41 -29.54
C SER A 40 0.82 13.72 -28.79
N GLU A 41 0.24 14.71 -29.48
CA GLU A 41 -0.22 15.97 -28.88
C GLU A 41 -1.28 15.72 -27.80
N GLU A 42 -2.19 14.79 -28.06
CA GLU A 42 -3.31 14.44 -27.18
C GLU A 42 -2.80 13.98 -25.80
N HIS A 43 -1.81 13.08 -25.76
CA HIS A 43 -1.23 12.62 -24.50
C HIS A 43 -0.61 13.75 -23.69
N VAL A 44 0.03 14.73 -24.36
CA VAL A 44 0.66 15.87 -23.69
C VAL A 44 -0.37 16.87 -23.19
N ARG A 45 -1.45 17.10 -23.96
CA ARG A 45 -2.58 17.93 -23.52
C ARG A 45 -3.29 17.31 -22.32
N ALA A 46 -3.60 16.01 -22.35
CA ALA A 46 -4.19 15.30 -21.23
C ALA A 46 -3.29 15.35 -19.98
N ALA A 47 -1.98 15.18 -20.15
CA ALA A 47 -1.02 15.34 -19.05
C ALA A 47 -1.00 16.77 -18.48
N ALA A 48 -1.16 17.79 -19.33
CA ALA A 48 -1.25 19.18 -18.90
C ALA A 48 -2.56 19.48 -18.16
N GLU A 49 -3.68 18.87 -18.56
CA GLU A 49 -4.95 18.98 -17.86
C GLU A 49 -4.88 18.36 -16.46
N LEU A 50 -4.27 17.17 -16.33
CA LEU A 50 -4.15 16.46 -15.05
C LEU A 50 -3.13 17.11 -14.10
N TRP A 51 -1.97 17.52 -14.60
CA TRP A 51 -0.84 17.94 -13.77
C TRP A 51 -0.44 19.41 -13.95
N GLY A 52 -1.21 20.17 -14.71
CA GLY A 52 -0.94 21.55 -15.07
C GLY A 52 0.24 21.70 -16.04
N GLY A 53 0.46 22.93 -16.49
CA GLY A 53 1.54 23.27 -17.43
C GLY A 53 0.97 23.64 -18.80
N GLU A 54 1.85 24.07 -19.71
CA GLU A 54 1.47 24.46 -21.07
C GLU A 54 2.09 23.47 -22.07
N PRO A 55 1.27 22.78 -22.88
CA PRO A 55 1.76 21.95 -23.98
C PRO A 55 2.48 22.78 -25.04
N GLU A 56 3.64 22.32 -25.47
CA GLU A 56 4.42 22.96 -26.53
C GLU A 56 5.00 21.94 -27.50
N LYS A 57 5.17 22.38 -28.76
CA LYS A 57 5.97 21.64 -29.74
C LYS A 57 7.43 21.78 -29.38
N TRP A 58 8.12 20.66 -29.32
CA TRP A 58 9.50 20.60 -28.88
C TRP A 58 10.27 19.52 -29.63
N THR A 59 11.50 19.84 -30.04
CA THR A 59 12.40 18.88 -30.67
C THR A 59 13.50 18.51 -29.68
N PRO A 60 13.68 17.21 -29.34
CA PRO A 60 14.79 16.77 -28.50
C PRO A 60 16.14 17.17 -29.06
N LEU A 61 17.08 17.50 -28.16
CA LEU A 61 18.47 17.76 -28.56
C LEU A 61 19.04 16.52 -29.27
N ASN A 62 19.70 16.73 -30.41
CA ASN A 62 20.23 15.68 -31.28
C ASN A 62 19.17 14.78 -31.94
N SER A 63 17.93 15.27 -32.08
CA SER A 63 16.87 14.64 -32.87
C SER A 63 16.39 15.60 -33.96
N THR A 64 15.94 15.06 -35.09
CA THR A 64 15.23 15.80 -36.14
C THR A 64 13.70 15.63 -36.03
N ILE A 65 13.24 14.76 -35.14
CA ILE A 65 11.83 14.42 -34.98
C ILE A 65 11.19 15.38 -33.98
N VAL A 66 10.22 16.17 -34.46
CA VAL A 66 9.39 17.05 -33.63
C VAL A 66 8.49 16.19 -32.73
N GLN A 67 8.41 16.56 -31.45
CA GLN A 67 7.57 15.93 -30.44
C GLN A 67 6.76 17.01 -29.71
N TRP A 68 5.96 16.58 -28.75
CA TRP A 68 5.25 17.43 -27.81
C TRP A 68 5.83 17.27 -26.42
N ARG A 69 5.81 18.37 -25.65
CA ARG A 69 6.29 18.42 -24.29
C ARG A 69 5.35 19.25 -23.43
N VAL A 70 5.21 18.88 -22.17
CA VAL A 70 4.69 19.76 -21.12
C VAL A 70 5.63 19.68 -19.91
N ILE A 71 5.99 20.83 -19.37
CA ILE A 71 6.61 20.93 -18.04
C ILE A 71 5.45 21.09 -17.05
N THR A 72 5.22 20.07 -16.24
CA THR A 72 4.03 20.04 -15.37
C THR A 72 4.23 20.89 -14.13
N LYS A 73 3.15 21.12 -13.38
CA LYS A 73 3.20 21.71 -12.03
C LYS A 73 3.34 20.63 -10.95
N ALA A 74 3.17 19.36 -11.29
CA ALA A 74 3.22 18.25 -10.36
C ALA A 74 4.65 17.69 -10.18
N SER A 75 5.10 17.58 -8.93
CA SER A 75 6.31 16.84 -8.56
C SER A 75 6.05 15.36 -8.32
N SER A 76 4.79 14.93 -8.25
CA SER A 76 4.38 13.53 -8.07
C SER A 76 3.35 13.14 -9.13
N ILE A 77 3.52 11.95 -9.70
CA ILE A 77 2.59 11.37 -10.68
C ILE A 77 2.15 9.99 -10.19
N GLU A 78 0.85 9.73 -10.23
CA GLU A 78 0.30 8.41 -9.96
C GLU A 78 0.51 7.51 -11.18
N ALA A 79 0.94 6.27 -10.94
CA ALA A 79 1.26 5.31 -11.98
C ALA A 79 0.99 3.87 -11.52
N LEU A 80 1.00 2.94 -12.46
CA LEU A 80 0.92 1.51 -12.21
C LEU A 80 2.20 0.82 -12.70
N ILE A 81 2.78 -0.01 -11.86
CA ILE A 81 3.74 -1.03 -12.28
C ILE A 81 2.94 -2.18 -12.90
N THR A 82 3.32 -2.57 -14.11
CA THR A 82 2.70 -3.67 -14.84
C THR A 82 3.30 -5.02 -14.46
N PRO A 83 2.58 -6.14 -14.67
CA PRO A 83 3.14 -7.49 -14.47
C PRO A 83 4.45 -7.72 -15.24
N GLY A 84 5.34 -8.52 -14.66
CA GLY A 84 6.71 -8.73 -15.13
C GLY A 84 7.69 -7.69 -14.58
N ASP A 85 8.93 -7.76 -15.03
CA ASP A 85 9.98 -6.81 -14.61
C ASP A 85 9.82 -5.47 -15.35
N PRO A 86 9.44 -4.38 -14.66
CA PRO A 86 9.29 -3.06 -15.26
C PRO A 86 10.63 -2.33 -15.43
N LEU A 87 11.70 -2.82 -14.80
CA LEU A 87 12.95 -2.11 -14.62
C LEU A 87 14.01 -2.62 -15.60
N ASN A 88 14.72 -1.69 -16.21
CA ASN A 88 15.81 -1.99 -17.11
C ASN A 88 17.01 -1.12 -16.73
N GLN A 89 18.06 -1.77 -16.21
CA GLN A 89 19.24 -1.10 -15.67
C GLN A 89 20.51 -1.59 -16.33
N TYR A 90 21.32 -0.65 -16.81
CA TYR A 90 22.64 -0.92 -17.35
C TYR A 90 23.59 0.25 -17.07
N ASN A 91 24.88 -0.04 -16.98
CA ASN A 91 25.93 0.97 -17.02
C ASN A 91 26.27 1.25 -18.49
N GLU A 92 25.81 2.38 -19.02
CA GLU A 92 25.88 2.69 -20.44
C GLU A 92 26.86 3.84 -20.74
N MET A 93 27.68 3.69 -21.77
CA MET A 93 28.48 4.78 -22.32
C MET A 93 27.92 5.20 -23.67
N TRP A 94 27.41 6.43 -23.75
CA TRP A 94 26.85 7.00 -24.97
C TRP A 94 27.80 8.01 -25.60
N SER A 95 27.94 7.96 -26.93
CA SER A 95 28.57 8.98 -27.76
C SER A 95 27.56 9.53 -28.77
N ALA A 96 27.98 10.50 -29.59
CA ALA A 96 27.15 10.97 -30.72
C ALA A 96 26.82 9.84 -31.73
N GLY A 97 27.68 8.81 -31.80
CA GLY A 97 27.47 7.63 -32.66
C GLY A 97 26.65 6.51 -32.02
N GLY A 98 26.07 6.73 -30.82
CA GLY A 98 25.23 5.75 -30.13
C GLY A 98 25.87 5.11 -28.91
N CYS A 99 25.29 4.00 -28.45
CA CYS A 99 25.74 3.27 -27.26
C CYS A 99 27.04 2.54 -27.57
N GLN A 100 28.14 3.02 -26.99
CA GLN A 100 29.48 2.46 -27.16
C GLN A 100 29.71 1.26 -26.25
N ARG A 101 29.07 1.26 -25.07
CA ARG A 101 29.17 0.18 -24.08
C ARG A 101 27.86 0.06 -23.32
N ARG A 102 27.46 -1.17 -23.03
CA ARG A 102 26.35 -1.49 -22.13
C ARG A 102 26.77 -2.62 -21.21
N CYS A 103 26.97 -2.34 -19.92
CA CYS A 103 27.24 -3.39 -18.95
C CYS A 103 26.07 -3.67 -18.02
N ASP A 104 25.93 -4.93 -17.59
CA ASP A 104 25.09 -5.34 -16.45
C ASP A 104 25.79 -5.19 -15.08
N GLY A 105 27.10 -4.91 -15.09
CA GLY A 105 27.93 -4.79 -13.88
C GLY A 105 29.12 -5.75 -13.91
N GLU A 106 28.97 -6.88 -14.60
CA GLU A 106 29.99 -7.93 -14.73
C GLU A 106 30.44 -8.08 -16.17
N THR A 107 29.50 -8.04 -17.12
CA THR A 107 29.70 -8.26 -18.55
C THR A 107 29.26 -7.04 -19.37
N GLU A 108 30.05 -6.68 -20.37
CA GLU A 108 29.70 -5.73 -21.42
C GLU A 108 28.96 -6.46 -22.55
N LEU A 109 27.68 -6.14 -22.73
CA LEU A 109 26.73 -6.90 -23.53
C LEU A 109 26.88 -6.74 -25.04
N LEU A 110 27.53 -5.68 -25.54
CA LEU A 110 27.70 -5.46 -26.98
C LEU A 110 28.86 -6.31 -27.56
N SER A 111 29.99 -6.37 -26.84
CA SER A 111 31.20 -7.11 -27.21
C SER A 111 31.36 -8.43 -26.47
N ARG A 112 30.52 -8.69 -25.45
CA ARG A 112 30.57 -9.87 -24.57
C ARG A 112 31.90 -10.03 -23.84
N GLN A 113 32.51 -8.90 -23.46
CA GLN A 113 33.76 -8.84 -22.70
C GLN A 113 33.49 -8.45 -21.24
N PRO A 114 34.45 -8.65 -20.31
CA PRO A 114 34.29 -8.17 -18.94
C PRO A 114 33.97 -6.69 -18.87
N CYS A 115 33.10 -6.30 -17.93
CA CYS A 115 32.68 -4.92 -17.81
C CYS A 115 33.83 -4.01 -17.35
N LEU A 116 34.22 -3.08 -18.24
CA LEU A 116 35.32 -2.15 -17.98
C LEU A 116 34.98 -1.04 -16.97
N CYS A 117 33.69 -0.77 -16.72
CA CYS A 117 33.30 0.39 -15.91
C CYS A 117 33.83 0.28 -14.47
N ALA A 118 33.55 -0.85 -13.79
CA ALA A 118 34.06 -1.12 -12.45
C ALA A 118 35.48 -1.69 -12.48
N ALA A 119 35.78 -2.60 -13.40
CA ALA A 119 37.09 -3.28 -13.44
C ALA A 119 38.27 -2.31 -13.62
N ARG A 120 38.08 -1.19 -14.34
CA ARG A 120 39.15 -0.20 -14.56
C ARG A 120 39.18 0.93 -13.53
N PHE A 121 38.02 1.33 -13.01
CA PHE A 121 37.89 2.53 -12.19
C PHE A 121 37.55 2.25 -10.71
N GLY A 122 37.44 0.98 -10.31
CA GLY A 122 37.11 0.56 -8.95
C GLY A 122 35.64 0.78 -8.60
N GLU A 123 35.31 0.64 -7.31
CA GLU A 123 33.94 0.80 -6.77
C GLU A 123 33.40 2.23 -6.94
N ASP A 124 34.30 3.22 -6.91
CA ASP A 124 34.01 4.64 -7.07
C ASP A 124 33.92 5.11 -8.53
N TRP A 125 33.80 4.18 -9.49
CA TRP A 125 33.66 4.52 -10.91
C TRP A 125 32.52 5.53 -11.17
N HIS A 126 31.44 5.46 -10.39
CA HIS A 126 30.27 6.33 -10.50
C HIS A 126 30.55 7.79 -10.09
N LEU A 127 31.68 8.07 -9.43
CA LEU A 127 32.14 9.41 -9.08
C LEU A 127 32.94 10.09 -10.19
N GLN A 128 33.36 9.33 -11.21
CA GLN A 128 34.16 9.85 -12.31
C GLN A 128 33.39 10.89 -13.12
N LYS A 129 34.15 11.75 -13.82
CA LYS A 129 33.57 12.79 -14.67
C LYS A 129 32.65 12.15 -15.74
N LYS A 130 31.46 12.73 -15.92
CA LYS A 130 30.50 12.30 -16.94
C LYS A 130 31.19 12.28 -18.32
N GLY A 131 31.06 11.15 -19.02
CA GLY A 131 31.68 10.92 -20.33
C GLY A 131 33.05 10.23 -20.27
N THR A 132 33.69 10.13 -19.11
CA THR A 132 34.94 9.36 -18.94
C THR A 132 34.65 7.86 -18.77
N VAL A 133 33.59 7.54 -18.03
CA VAL A 133 33.12 6.18 -17.78
C VAL A 133 31.63 6.08 -18.07
N CYS A 134 31.11 4.85 -18.06
CA CYS A 134 29.70 4.52 -18.17
C CYS A 134 28.85 5.34 -17.20
N SER A 135 27.59 5.58 -17.51
CA SER A 135 26.61 6.17 -16.61
C SER A 135 25.58 5.11 -16.21
N THR A 136 25.26 5.01 -14.92
CA THR A 136 24.18 4.14 -14.45
C THR A 136 22.87 4.63 -15.03
N THR A 137 22.25 3.86 -15.92
CA THR A 137 21.04 4.26 -16.60
C THR A 137 19.92 3.30 -16.22
N SER A 138 18.91 3.85 -15.54
CA SER A 138 17.73 3.10 -15.12
C SER A 138 16.51 3.59 -15.88
N ARG A 139 15.76 2.64 -16.43
CA ARG A 139 14.52 2.89 -17.17
C ARG A 139 13.43 2.09 -16.51
N LEU A 140 12.46 2.79 -15.93
CA LEU A 140 11.29 2.20 -15.31
C LEU A 140 10.10 2.41 -16.25
N ASN A 141 9.48 1.32 -16.68
CA ASN A 141 8.27 1.36 -17.48
C ASN A 141 7.06 1.31 -16.55
N VAL A 142 6.18 2.30 -16.67
CA VAL A 142 4.94 2.39 -15.91
C VAL A 142 3.75 2.64 -16.84
N MET A 143 2.56 2.34 -16.37
CA MET A 143 1.31 2.74 -17.01
C MET A 143 0.74 3.94 -16.27
N LEU A 144 0.18 4.91 -17.00
CA LEU A 144 -0.47 6.09 -16.42
C LEU A 144 -1.98 5.93 -16.63
N PRO A 145 -2.74 5.53 -15.59
CA PRO A 145 -4.12 5.07 -15.75
C PRO A 145 -5.08 6.18 -16.21
N ASP A 146 -4.78 7.44 -15.89
CA ASP A 146 -5.64 8.58 -16.21
C ASP A 146 -5.32 9.22 -17.58
N LEU A 147 -4.31 8.71 -18.30
CA LEU A 147 -4.03 9.13 -19.67
C LEU A 147 -4.66 8.18 -20.68
N SER A 148 -5.07 8.72 -21.83
CA SER A 148 -5.61 7.90 -22.91
C SER A 148 -4.56 6.91 -23.44
N GLY A 149 -5.03 5.71 -23.80
CA GLY A 149 -4.23 4.68 -24.45
C GLY A 149 -3.72 3.55 -23.53
N MET A 150 -3.69 2.33 -24.05
CA MET A 150 -3.05 1.19 -23.40
C MET A 150 -1.58 1.10 -23.82
N GLY A 151 -0.72 1.84 -23.14
CA GLY A 151 0.71 1.86 -23.42
C GLY A 151 1.55 2.20 -22.21
N MET A 152 2.87 2.18 -22.43
CA MET A 152 3.86 2.36 -21.37
C MET A 152 4.49 3.74 -21.46
N TRP A 153 4.76 4.30 -20.30
CA TRP A 153 5.52 5.51 -20.10
C TRP A 153 6.85 5.16 -19.46
N ARG A 154 7.92 5.74 -19.98
CA ARG A 154 9.27 5.45 -19.50
C ARG A 154 9.80 6.57 -18.64
N ALA A 155 9.99 6.32 -17.36
CA ALA A 155 10.78 7.16 -16.49
C ALA A 155 12.26 6.78 -16.62
N GLU A 156 13.13 7.75 -16.84
CA GLU A 156 14.57 7.51 -17.03
C GLU A 156 15.39 8.35 -16.04
N THR A 157 16.34 7.70 -15.36
CA THR A 157 17.31 8.36 -14.48
C THR A 157 18.73 7.88 -14.79
N HIS A 158 19.69 8.81 -14.68
CA HIS A 158 21.12 8.52 -14.80
C HIS A 158 21.86 8.64 -13.45
N SER A 159 21.13 8.65 -12.34
CA SER A 159 21.69 8.77 -11.00
C SER A 159 22.08 7.40 -10.47
N PHE A 160 23.33 7.26 -10.02
CA PHE A 160 23.82 6.05 -9.36
C PHE A 160 22.99 5.68 -8.13
N TYR A 161 22.69 6.64 -7.26
CA TYR A 161 21.89 6.38 -6.05
C TYR A 161 20.43 6.06 -6.35
N ALA A 162 19.84 6.74 -7.33
CA ALA A 162 18.45 6.45 -7.72
C ALA A 162 18.33 5.05 -8.33
N ALA A 163 19.37 4.57 -9.02
CA ALA A 163 19.37 3.22 -9.57
C ALA A 163 19.27 2.16 -8.47
N GLY A 164 20.02 2.31 -7.37
CA GLY A 164 19.93 1.40 -6.22
C GLY A 164 18.55 1.41 -5.56
N GLU A 165 17.96 2.61 -5.39
CA GLU A 165 16.61 2.74 -4.81
C GLU A 165 15.53 2.10 -5.69
N TRP A 166 15.61 2.28 -7.01
CA TRP A 166 14.67 1.66 -7.95
C TRP A 166 14.78 0.14 -7.97
N GLY A 167 16.01 -0.39 -7.97
CA GLY A 167 16.25 -1.83 -7.88
C GLY A 167 15.60 -2.44 -6.65
N GLY A 168 15.94 -1.91 -5.46
CA GLY A 168 15.39 -2.43 -4.20
C GLY A 168 13.86 -2.35 -4.11
N MET A 169 13.25 -1.26 -4.59
CA MET A 169 11.79 -1.12 -4.57
C MET A 169 11.11 -2.09 -5.54
N VAL A 170 11.63 -2.23 -6.76
CA VAL A 170 11.06 -3.16 -7.76
C VAL A 170 11.23 -4.60 -7.30
N ASP A 171 12.40 -4.99 -6.79
CA ASP A 171 12.64 -6.34 -6.28
C ASP A 171 11.69 -6.69 -5.12
N MET A 172 11.43 -5.75 -4.20
CA MET A 172 10.47 -5.94 -3.12
C MET A 172 9.04 -6.15 -3.65
N VAL A 173 8.65 -5.35 -4.65
CA VAL A 173 7.33 -5.49 -5.29
C VAL A 173 7.19 -6.82 -6.02
N LEU A 174 8.22 -7.22 -6.79
CA LEU A 174 8.23 -8.49 -7.51
C LEU A 174 8.20 -9.67 -6.54
N ALA A 175 8.93 -9.61 -5.43
CA ALA A 175 8.93 -10.64 -4.40
C ALA A 175 7.56 -10.79 -3.72
N GLY A 176 6.85 -9.69 -3.44
CA GLY A 176 5.52 -9.72 -2.82
C GLY A 176 4.39 -10.17 -3.75
N THR A 177 4.55 -9.95 -5.05
CA THR A 177 3.50 -10.18 -6.06
C THR A 177 3.78 -11.35 -6.98
N ASP A 178 4.93 -12.03 -6.83
CA ASP A 178 5.42 -13.04 -7.78
C ASP A 178 5.46 -12.50 -9.23
N GLY A 179 5.76 -11.20 -9.36
CA GLY A 179 5.75 -10.46 -10.62
C GLY A 179 4.38 -10.39 -11.32
N LYS A 180 3.27 -10.63 -10.60
CA LYS A 180 1.90 -10.67 -11.14
C LYS A 180 1.07 -9.50 -10.64
N GLY A 181 0.03 -9.16 -11.41
CA GLY A 181 -0.89 -8.09 -11.06
C GLY A 181 -0.30 -6.69 -11.26
N PHE A 182 -1.15 -5.70 -11.05
CA PHE A 182 -0.75 -4.29 -11.15
C PHE A 182 -0.45 -3.76 -9.75
N VAL A 183 0.59 -2.94 -9.64
CA VAL A 183 0.96 -2.31 -8.37
C VAL A 183 0.85 -0.80 -8.48
N PRO A 184 -0.06 -0.17 -7.72
CA PRO A 184 -0.23 1.28 -7.73
C PRO A 184 0.92 1.96 -7.01
N VAL A 185 1.54 2.91 -7.68
CA VAL A 185 2.70 3.66 -7.19
C VAL A 185 2.56 5.15 -7.45
N ASN A 186 3.25 5.94 -6.63
CA ASN A 186 3.51 7.35 -6.86
C ASN A 186 4.98 7.53 -7.26
N LEU A 187 5.19 8.21 -8.37
CA LEU A 187 6.51 8.62 -8.84
C LEU A 187 6.76 10.07 -8.42
N ARG A 188 7.51 10.25 -7.33
CA ARG A 188 7.76 11.55 -6.71
C ARG A 188 9.18 12.06 -6.98
N ILE A 189 9.32 13.29 -7.45
CA ILE A 189 10.60 13.98 -7.57
C ILE A 189 10.94 14.60 -6.22
N GLU A 190 12.02 14.13 -5.62
CA GLU A 190 12.57 14.63 -4.37
C GLU A 190 13.93 15.33 -4.64
N PRO A 191 14.05 16.64 -4.36
CA PRO A 191 15.33 17.32 -4.46
C PRO A 191 16.21 16.93 -3.27
N ARG A 192 17.31 16.23 -3.53
CA ARG A 192 18.32 15.89 -2.52
C ARG A 192 19.56 16.75 -2.69
N GLN A 193 20.37 16.84 -1.62
CA GLN A 193 21.64 17.55 -1.64
C GLN A 193 22.76 16.66 -1.11
N VAL A 194 23.94 16.79 -1.72
CA VAL A 194 25.18 16.19 -1.22
C VAL A 194 26.27 17.24 -1.27
N ILE A 195 27.11 17.27 -0.23
CA ILE A 195 28.33 18.09 -0.18
C ILE A 195 29.47 17.23 -0.73
N ARG A 196 30.09 17.66 -1.82
CA ARG A 196 31.31 17.03 -2.37
C ARG A 196 32.36 18.11 -2.59
N GLU A 197 33.59 17.87 -2.13
CA GLU A 197 34.69 18.82 -2.30
C GLU A 197 34.35 20.24 -1.80
N GLY A 198 33.61 20.33 -0.68
CA GLY A 198 33.14 21.61 -0.12
C GLY A 198 32.03 22.31 -0.91
N LYS A 199 31.50 21.71 -1.98
CA LYS A 199 30.41 22.27 -2.80
C LYS A 199 29.11 21.49 -2.64
N THR A 200 28.04 22.17 -2.28
CA THR A 200 26.69 21.60 -2.21
C THR A 200 26.11 21.43 -3.61
N LYS A 201 25.81 20.18 -4.00
CA LYS A 201 25.14 19.85 -5.25
C LYS A 201 23.73 19.34 -4.94
N LYS A 202 22.71 20.03 -5.46
CA LYS A 202 21.31 19.60 -5.40
C LYS A 202 20.94 18.78 -6.65
N PHE A 203 20.29 17.64 -6.51
CA PHE A 203 19.87 16.80 -7.64
C PHE A 203 18.48 16.19 -7.39
N PRO A 204 17.64 16.09 -8.45
CA PRO A 204 16.36 15.39 -8.34
C PRO A 204 16.59 13.88 -8.26
N VAL A 205 15.94 13.23 -7.30
CA VAL A 205 15.83 11.77 -7.19
C VAL A 205 14.36 11.43 -7.40
N VAL A 206 14.09 10.40 -8.20
CA VAL A 206 12.72 9.89 -8.36
C VAL A 206 12.54 8.78 -7.34
N VAL A 207 11.63 8.99 -6.39
CA VAL A 207 11.23 8.00 -5.41
C VAL A 207 9.98 7.30 -5.92
N VAL A 208 9.94 5.97 -5.77
CA VAL A 208 8.78 5.14 -6.11
C VAL A 208 8.14 4.70 -4.79
N GLU A 209 6.90 5.13 -4.54
CA GLU A 209 6.18 4.87 -3.30
C GLU A 209 4.91 4.08 -3.59
N LEU A 210 4.52 3.14 -2.73
CA LEU A 210 3.24 2.44 -2.88
C LEU A 210 2.07 3.40 -2.63
N ARG A 211 1.10 3.42 -3.53
CA ARG A 211 -0.08 4.29 -3.42
C ARG A 211 -1.23 3.54 -2.75
N GLY A 212 -1.69 4.04 -1.61
CA GLY A 212 -2.94 3.60 -0.98
C GLY A 212 -2.98 2.14 -0.52
N VAL A 213 -1.82 1.48 -0.49
CA VAL A 213 -1.67 0.11 -0.01
C VAL A 213 -0.55 0.05 1.01
N THR A 214 -0.79 -0.69 2.10
CA THR A 214 0.24 -0.95 3.10
C THR A 214 1.24 -1.99 2.57
N PRO A 215 2.50 -2.02 3.07
CA PRO A 215 3.43 -3.09 2.72
C PRO A 215 2.85 -4.48 3.00
N ARG A 216 2.08 -4.65 4.09
CA ARG A 216 1.39 -5.90 4.39
C ARG A 216 0.44 -6.33 3.28
N GLN A 217 -0.34 -5.38 2.74
CA GLN A 217 -1.26 -5.66 1.63
C GLN A 217 -0.52 -5.92 0.32
N ALA A 218 0.52 -5.15 0.02
CA ALA A 218 1.31 -5.32 -1.20
C ALA A 218 2.08 -6.65 -1.24
N LEU A 219 2.50 -7.16 -0.08
CA LEU A 219 3.22 -8.42 0.06
C LEU A 219 2.31 -9.63 0.32
N ALA A 220 1.00 -9.43 0.44
CA ALA A 220 0.04 -10.52 0.65
C ALA A 220 -0.31 -11.30 -0.64
N GLY A 221 0.16 -10.81 -1.80
CA GLY A 221 -0.02 -11.45 -3.09
C GLY A 221 -0.48 -10.47 -4.19
N PRO A 222 -0.72 -10.99 -5.41
CA PRO A 222 -1.13 -10.16 -6.55
C PRO A 222 -2.46 -9.45 -6.30
N MET A 223 -2.50 -8.14 -6.54
CA MET A 223 -3.75 -7.37 -6.48
C MET A 223 -4.56 -7.53 -7.78
N ASN A 224 -5.89 -7.53 -7.64
CA ASN A 224 -6.76 -7.43 -8.80
C ASN A 224 -6.66 -6.01 -9.43
N ALA A 225 -6.98 -5.88 -10.72
CA ALA A 225 -6.82 -4.63 -11.44
C ALA A 225 -7.71 -3.49 -10.90
N ALA A 226 -8.91 -3.79 -10.40
CA ALA A 226 -9.81 -2.78 -9.85
C ALA A 226 -9.23 -2.15 -8.57
N THR A 227 -8.67 -2.97 -7.68
CA THR A 227 -7.97 -2.51 -6.47
C THR A 227 -6.71 -1.74 -6.80
N ALA A 228 -5.98 -2.10 -7.86
CA ALA A 228 -4.82 -1.34 -8.28
C ALA A 228 -5.20 0.04 -8.85
N LEU A 229 -6.31 0.14 -9.60
CA LEU A 229 -6.77 1.42 -10.17
C LEU A 229 -7.33 2.36 -9.09
N ASP A 230 -8.08 1.82 -8.13
CA ASP A 230 -8.62 2.56 -7.00
C ASP A 230 -8.33 1.86 -5.66
N PRO A 231 -7.13 2.07 -5.10
CA PRO A 231 -6.75 1.49 -3.80
C PRO A 231 -7.62 2.05 -2.66
N ALA A 232 -8.08 3.30 -2.79
CA ALA A 232 -8.88 3.96 -1.78
C ALA A 232 -10.30 3.40 -1.72
N ALA A 233 -10.93 3.09 -2.87
CA ALA A 233 -12.23 2.41 -2.90
C ALA A 233 -12.18 1.03 -2.27
N SER A 234 -11.05 0.33 -2.38
CA SER A 234 -10.89 -1.01 -1.77
C SER A 234 -10.89 -0.95 -0.24
N SER A 235 -10.41 0.15 0.36
CA SER A 235 -10.52 0.38 1.81
C SER A 235 -11.93 0.82 2.25
N ARG A 236 -12.71 1.44 1.35
CA ARG A 236 -14.12 1.81 1.58
C ARG A 236 -15.09 0.64 1.39
N ALA A 237 -14.67 -0.41 0.67
CA ALA A 237 -15.48 -1.60 0.39
C ALA A 237 -15.56 -2.59 1.56
N VAL A 238 -15.17 -2.20 2.78
CA VAL A 238 -15.73 -2.83 3.97
C VAL A 238 -17.12 -2.26 4.13
N ALA A 239 -18.08 -2.81 3.38
CA ALA A 239 -19.48 -2.68 3.77
C ALA A 239 -19.55 -3.08 5.24
N ALA A 240 -20.06 -2.18 6.09
CA ALA A 240 -20.35 -2.53 7.47
C ALA A 240 -21.27 -3.75 7.41
N ILE A 241 -20.74 -4.93 7.73
CA ILE A 241 -21.56 -6.09 8.02
C ILE A 241 -22.31 -5.65 9.26
N GLU A 242 -23.60 -5.33 9.12
CA GLU A 242 -24.48 -5.18 10.27
C GLU A 242 -24.29 -6.44 11.09
N ALA A 243 -23.78 -6.29 12.32
CA ALA A 243 -23.63 -7.43 13.21
C ALA A 243 -24.99 -8.14 13.26
N PRO A 244 -25.06 -9.47 13.04
CA PRO A 244 -26.33 -10.18 13.08
C PRO A 244 -27.02 -9.85 14.39
N ARG A 245 -28.29 -9.41 14.30
CA ARG A 245 -29.11 -9.06 15.46
C ARG A 245 -29.00 -10.20 16.49
N PRO A 246 -28.56 -9.92 17.73
CA PRO A 246 -28.49 -10.94 18.77
C PRO A 246 -29.85 -11.65 18.94
N ASP A 247 -29.82 -12.97 19.10
CA ASP A 247 -31.04 -13.75 19.32
C ASP A 247 -31.47 -13.64 20.79
N TYR A 248 -32.20 -12.56 21.08
CA TYR A 248 -32.71 -12.27 22.42
C TYR A 248 -33.65 -13.36 22.96
N LEU A 249 -34.27 -14.18 22.11
CA LEU A 249 -35.14 -15.25 22.58
C LEU A 249 -34.30 -16.41 23.10
N ALA A 250 -33.24 -16.81 22.39
CA ALA A 250 -32.30 -17.81 22.87
C ALA A 250 -31.63 -17.38 24.19
N ASP A 251 -31.20 -16.11 24.28
CA ASP A 251 -30.61 -15.56 25.51
C ASP A 251 -31.60 -15.57 26.69
N ALA A 252 -32.88 -15.28 26.44
CA ALA A 252 -33.92 -15.31 27.46
C ALA A 252 -34.35 -16.73 27.85
N GLU A 253 -34.32 -17.69 26.94
CA GLU A 253 -34.60 -19.10 27.26
C GLU A 253 -33.50 -19.73 28.12
N GLY A 254 -32.24 -19.30 27.92
CA GLY A 254 -31.10 -19.72 28.75
C GLY A 254 -30.99 -18.99 30.09
N ALA A 255 -31.86 -18.01 30.37
CA ALA A 255 -31.84 -17.25 31.62
C ALA A 255 -32.36 -18.08 32.80
N LEU A 256 -31.69 -17.95 33.96
CA LEU A 256 -32.03 -18.71 35.16
C LEU A 256 -33.20 -18.07 35.93
N THR A 257 -33.28 -16.74 35.92
CA THR A 257 -34.30 -15.98 36.67
C THR A 257 -35.12 -15.06 35.77
N SER A 258 -36.27 -14.61 36.26
CA SER A 258 -37.09 -13.60 35.55
C SER A 258 -36.38 -12.25 35.43
N ASP A 259 -35.51 -11.89 36.36
CA ASP A 259 -34.71 -10.67 36.32
C ASP A 259 -33.64 -10.70 35.22
N ASP A 260 -33.02 -11.87 34.99
CA ASP A 260 -32.11 -12.08 33.87
C ASP A 260 -32.82 -11.88 32.51
N VAL A 261 -34.06 -12.36 32.38
CA VAL A 261 -34.88 -12.15 31.19
C VAL A 261 -35.21 -10.66 30.99
N ARG A 262 -35.49 -9.94 32.08
CA ARG A 262 -35.71 -8.48 32.04
C ARG A 262 -34.44 -7.74 31.63
N ASP A 263 -33.25 -8.25 31.97
CA ASP A 263 -31.98 -7.71 31.48
C ASP A 263 -31.76 -7.90 29.99
N VAL A 264 -32.13 -9.07 29.46
CA VAL A 264 -32.12 -9.31 28.01
C VAL A 264 -33.07 -8.32 27.31
N TRP A 265 -34.26 -8.06 27.86
CA TRP A 265 -35.17 -7.05 27.34
C TRP A 265 -34.60 -5.63 27.40
N ARG A 266 -33.95 -5.25 28.52
CA ARG A 266 -33.28 -3.94 28.65
C ARG A 266 -32.16 -3.77 27.62
N LYS A 267 -31.35 -4.82 27.39
CA LYS A 267 -30.31 -4.83 26.34
C LYS A 267 -30.92 -4.66 24.95
N ALA A 268 -31.98 -5.39 24.64
CA ALA A 268 -32.70 -5.27 23.37
C ALA A 268 -33.29 -3.85 23.19
N ARG A 269 -33.80 -3.24 24.26
CA ARG A 269 -34.38 -1.89 24.22
C ARG A 269 -33.33 -0.81 23.98
N THR A 270 -32.19 -0.90 24.67
CA THR A 270 -31.07 0.02 24.47
C THR A 270 -30.53 -0.06 23.04
N ALA A 271 -30.55 -1.26 22.44
CA ALA A 271 -30.19 -1.48 21.03
C ALA A 271 -31.29 -1.05 20.04
N GLY A 272 -32.47 -0.60 20.51
CA GLY A 272 -33.59 -0.22 19.65
C GLY A 272 -34.29 -1.41 18.97
N HIS A 273 -34.06 -2.63 19.44
CA HIS A 273 -34.60 -3.86 18.84
C HIS A 273 -36.00 -4.24 19.33
N VAL A 274 -36.47 -3.59 20.39
CA VAL A 274 -37.82 -3.74 20.96
C VAL A 274 -38.46 -2.38 21.23
N ASP A 275 -39.79 -2.32 21.21
CA ASP A 275 -40.56 -1.11 21.48
C ASP A 275 -40.46 -0.76 22.98
N PRO A 276 -40.09 0.49 23.35
CA PRO A 276 -40.05 0.93 24.75
C PRO A 276 -41.36 0.75 25.52
N LYS A 277 -42.49 0.65 24.82
CA LYS A 277 -43.84 0.43 25.38
C LYS A 277 -44.24 -1.05 25.40
N GLY A 278 -43.35 -1.97 25.02
CA GLY A 278 -43.58 -3.42 25.08
C GLY A 278 -44.62 -3.95 24.10
N ARG A 279 -44.92 -3.22 23.02
CA ARG A 279 -46.02 -3.54 22.09
C ARG A 279 -45.64 -4.52 20.99
N ASP A 280 -44.34 -4.66 20.73
CA ASP A 280 -43.81 -5.55 19.72
C ASP A 280 -43.84 -7.02 20.17
N GLU A 281 -43.85 -7.91 19.19
CA GLU A 281 -43.93 -9.36 19.42
C GLU A 281 -42.73 -9.91 20.21
N LEU A 282 -41.53 -9.33 20.06
CA LEU A 282 -40.37 -9.76 20.81
C LEU A 282 -40.49 -9.39 22.28
N SER A 283 -40.90 -8.16 22.60
CA SER A 283 -41.20 -7.76 23.99
C SER A 283 -42.23 -8.68 24.65
N LYS A 284 -43.33 -9.02 23.94
CA LYS A 284 -44.36 -9.91 24.50
C LYS A 284 -43.81 -11.29 24.82
N LYS A 285 -42.98 -11.86 23.92
CA LYS A 285 -42.36 -13.17 24.14
C LYS A 285 -41.38 -13.15 25.32
N LEU A 286 -40.55 -12.10 25.44
CA LEU A 286 -39.63 -11.94 26.56
C LEU A 286 -40.39 -11.82 27.90
N MET A 287 -41.49 -11.06 27.93
CA MET A 287 -42.31 -10.95 29.14
C MET A 287 -43.00 -12.28 29.50
N ALA A 288 -43.47 -13.04 28.52
CA ALA A 288 -44.05 -14.36 28.76
C ALA A 288 -43.02 -15.36 29.33
N ILE A 289 -41.76 -15.29 28.89
CA ILE A 289 -40.67 -16.11 29.46
C ILE A 289 -40.40 -15.69 30.92
N ALA A 290 -40.37 -14.39 31.20
CA ALA A 290 -40.18 -13.89 32.57
C ALA A 290 -41.33 -14.31 33.51
N GLU A 291 -42.58 -14.21 33.06
CA GLU A 291 -43.76 -14.66 33.83
C GLU A 291 -43.72 -16.16 34.12
N ARG A 292 -43.29 -16.97 33.15
CA ARG A 292 -43.09 -18.41 33.35
C ARG A 292 -42.03 -18.69 34.41
N LYS A 293 -40.91 -17.97 34.38
CA LYS A 293 -39.83 -18.09 35.37
C LYS A 293 -40.26 -17.64 36.77
N ASP A 294 -41.07 -16.59 36.86
CA ASP A 294 -41.69 -16.15 38.13
C ASP A 294 -42.65 -17.21 38.70
N ALA A 295 -43.35 -17.96 37.84
CA ALA A 295 -44.22 -19.05 38.27
C ALA A 295 -43.40 -20.28 38.74
N GLU A 296 -42.38 -20.68 37.98
CA GLU A 296 -41.45 -21.78 38.35
C GLU A 296 -40.80 -21.52 39.73
N ALA A 297 -40.32 -20.30 39.97
CA ALA A 297 -39.70 -19.94 41.25
C ALA A 297 -40.69 -19.98 42.44
N ARG A 298 -41.95 -19.60 42.22
CA ARG A 298 -43.00 -19.66 43.27
C ARG A 298 -43.42 -21.09 43.59
N ASP A 299 -43.45 -21.95 42.58
CA ASP A 299 -43.78 -23.36 42.75
C ASP A 299 -42.65 -24.08 43.52
N GLU A 300 -41.38 -23.75 43.24
CA GLU A 300 -40.21 -24.22 44.02
C GLU A 300 -40.25 -23.74 45.49
N GLU A 301 -40.60 -22.48 45.74
CA GLU A 301 -40.74 -21.93 47.11
C GLU A 301 -41.89 -22.56 47.91
N SER A 302 -42.95 -23.03 47.23
CA SER A 302 -44.08 -23.72 47.87
C SER A 302 -43.85 -25.23 48.07
N GLY A 303 -42.76 -25.77 47.51
CA GLY A 303 -42.38 -27.18 47.57
C GLY A 303 -41.49 -27.58 48.75
N SER A 304 -40.94 -26.63 49.53
CA SER A 304 -40.07 -26.92 50.69
C SER A 304 -40.83 -27.15 52.02
N GLY A 305 -41.96 -27.86 51.95
CA GLY A 305 -42.65 -28.38 53.12
C GLY A 305 -42.10 -29.75 53.52
N ASN A 306 -41.45 -29.81 54.68
CA ASN A 306 -40.87 -30.97 55.40
C ASN A 306 -39.53 -31.50 54.89
N GLU A 307 -38.44 -31.03 55.50
CA GLU A 307 -37.24 -31.87 55.71
C GLU A 307 -37.16 -32.26 57.19
N GLU A 308 -37.38 -33.55 57.44
CA GLU A 308 -36.99 -34.24 58.66
C GLU A 308 -35.46 -34.16 58.80
N PRO A 309 -34.93 -34.06 60.04
CA PRO A 309 -33.49 -34.10 60.27
C PRO A 309 -32.93 -35.46 59.82
N ASP A 310 -31.77 -35.42 59.16
CA ASP A 310 -31.00 -36.65 58.90
C ASP A 310 -30.40 -37.22 60.20
N ASP A 311 -30.02 -38.50 60.15
CA ASP A 311 -29.58 -39.30 61.31
C ASP A 311 -28.30 -38.78 62.01
N GLU A 312 -27.74 -37.63 61.60
CA GLU A 312 -26.55 -37.02 62.21
C GLU A 312 -26.76 -35.61 62.80
N GLY A 313 -27.97 -35.04 62.76
CA GLY A 313 -28.35 -33.90 63.60
C GLY A 313 -27.57 -32.60 63.35
N VAL A 314 -27.19 -32.32 62.10
CA VAL A 314 -26.51 -31.07 61.72
C VAL A 314 -27.46 -30.18 60.94
N TYR A 315 -27.70 -28.96 61.44
CA TYR A 315 -28.41 -27.91 60.71
C TYR A 315 -27.40 -27.07 59.91
N ASP A 316 -27.68 -26.84 58.62
CA ASP A 316 -26.93 -25.89 57.80
C ASP A 316 -27.17 -24.46 58.31
N VAL A 317 -26.08 -23.77 58.66
CA VAL A 317 -26.11 -22.36 59.06
C VAL A 317 -25.38 -21.55 57.99
N GLU A 318 -26.06 -20.52 57.46
CA GLU A 318 -25.49 -19.53 56.54
C GLU A 318 -24.25 -18.85 57.14
N PHE A 319 -23.17 -18.79 56.36
CA PHE A 319 -22.05 -17.88 56.62
C PHE A 319 -22.25 -16.58 55.81
N VAL A 320 -22.57 -15.50 56.53
CA VAL A 320 -22.38 -14.13 56.05
C VAL A 320 -21.03 -13.66 56.60
N ASP A 321 -20.14 -13.15 55.74
CA ASP A 321 -19.09 -12.23 56.18
C ASP A 321 -18.80 -11.15 55.11
N GLU A 322 -18.80 -9.91 55.61
CA GLU A 322 -18.53 -8.64 54.93
C GLU A 322 -17.04 -8.45 54.51
N ALA A 323 -16.87 -7.78 53.37
CA ALA A 323 -15.72 -7.11 52.70
C ALA A 323 -14.43 -6.69 53.48
N PRO A 324 -13.37 -6.15 52.82
CA PRO A 324 -12.92 -6.21 51.41
C PRO A 324 -11.44 -6.61 51.23
N ALA A 325 -11.05 -7.17 50.08
CA ALA A 325 -9.65 -7.34 49.68
C ALA A 325 -9.32 -6.61 48.37
N GLU A 326 -8.09 -6.11 48.33
CA GLU A 326 -7.57 -5.04 47.49
C GLU A 326 -7.46 -5.33 45.98
N ARG A 327 -7.49 -4.24 45.22
CA ARG A 327 -7.28 -4.16 43.77
C ARG A 327 -5.91 -4.72 43.37
N GLN A 328 -5.88 -5.77 42.57
CA GLN A 328 -4.68 -6.11 41.78
C GLN A 328 -4.78 -5.50 40.38
N GLY A 329 -3.84 -4.60 40.11
CA GLY A 329 -3.71 -3.85 38.86
C GLY A 329 -3.15 -4.70 37.71
N TRP A 330 -3.45 -4.21 36.50
CA TRP A 330 -3.01 -4.76 35.22
C TRP A 330 -1.47 -4.82 35.08
N PRO A 331 -0.90 -5.83 34.38
CA PRO A 331 0.53 -5.85 34.10
C PRO A 331 0.92 -4.84 33.00
N ALA A 332 2.02 -4.14 33.25
CA ALA A 332 2.57 -3.07 32.41
C ALA A 332 3.31 -3.59 31.15
N ALA A 333 3.20 -2.81 30.08
CA ALA A 333 3.85 -3.01 28.79
C ALA A 333 5.39 -2.91 28.86
N ALA A 334 6.06 -3.73 28.05
CA ALA A 334 7.51 -3.74 27.89
C ALA A 334 8.03 -2.55 27.07
N ALA A 335 9.15 -1.96 27.49
CA ALA A 335 9.95 -1.00 26.73
C ALA A 335 11.45 -1.40 26.78
N PRO A 336 12.25 -1.04 25.75
CA PRO A 336 13.45 -1.75 25.34
C PRO A 336 14.74 -1.37 26.10
N GLY A 337 15.64 -2.34 26.23
CA GLY A 337 16.90 -2.22 26.96
C GLY A 337 17.97 -1.36 26.27
N SER A 338 18.59 -0.48 27.06
CA SER A 338 19.83 0.22 26.76
C SER A 338 21.01 -0.54 27.39
N GLY A 339 21.86 -1.13 26.54
CA GLY A 339 23.09 -1.81 26.94
C GLY A 339 24.28 -0.85 26.91
N ALA A 340 24.90 -0.64 28.08
CA ALA A 340 26.03 0.23 28.30
C ALA A 340 27.38 -0.40 27.94
N ARG A 341 28.35 0.49 27.72
CA ARG A 341 29.78 0.28 27.49
C ARG A 341 30.46 -0.53 28.61
N ARG A 342 31.42 -1.35 28.22
CA ARG A 342 32.74 -1.46 28.87
C ARG A 342 33.81 -1.53 27.79
#